data_AF-A0A0Q6N7C3-F1
#
_entry.id   AF-A0A0Q6N7C3-F1
#
_cell.length_a   1.000
_cell.length_b   1.000
_cell.length_c   1.000
_cell.angle_alpha   90.00
_cell.angle_beta   90.00
_cell.angle_gamma   90.00
#
_symmetry.space_group_name_H-M   'P 1'
#
loop_
_entity.id
_entity.type
_entity.pdbx_description
1 polymer ?
#
loop_
_entity_poly.entity_id
_entity_poly.type
_entity_poly.pdbx_seq_one_letter_code
_entity_poly.pdbx_strand_id
1 'polypeptide(L)'
;MGARYGPTRPLLVDEYQNFTPTVLRELLHVQERCGFALLLAGNTHRLAGTRRDTHAVDQIESRIGMRFEIGQPTREDCVRIGAEHNVEGADAYEAIVIYGENTSLRALCHLLQNCAAGTSGFGSIRLPRIETTLRGMSYGSDVLRLLHERRNAAADDLRSPA
;
A
#
# COMPACT_ATOMS: atom_id res chain seq x y z
N MET A 1 -22.45 -22.28 29.13
CA MET A 1 -21.95 -20.90 29.30
C MET A 1 -20.99 -20.63 28.16
N GLY A 2 -21.10 -19.65 27.28
CA GLY A 2 -22.10 -18.61 27.06
C GLY A 2 -21.82 -17.99 25.68
N ALA A 3 -22.86 -17.79 24.90
CA ALA A 3 -22.85 -16.87 23.76
C ALA A 3 -23.45 -15.56 24.27
N ARG A 4 -22.62 -14.69 24.86
CA ARG A 4 -23.07 -13.42 25.46
C ARG A 4 -22.36 -12.18 24.90
N TYR A 5 -21.63 -12.31 23.82
CA TYR A 5 -21.07 -11.17 23.12
C TYR A 5 -21.62 -11.17 21.70
N GLY A 6 -22.27 -10.05 21.32
CA GLY A 6 -22.54 -9.73 19.92
C GLY A 6 -21.23 -9.69 19.12
N PRO A 7 -21.26 -9.40 17.80
CA PRO A 7 -20.06 -9.46 16.97
C PRO A 7 -18.93 -8.66 17.64
N THR A 8 -17.90 -9.37 18.11
CA THR A 8 -16.77 -8.79 18.82
C THR A 8 -16.07 -7.89 17.80
N ARG A 9 -16.18 -6.58 18.00
CA ARG A 9 -15.53 -5.62 17.11
C ARG A 9 -14.03 -5.89 17.15
N PRO A 10 -13.38 -6.08 15.98
CA PRO A 10 -11.96 -6.32 15.97
C PRO A 10 -11.20 -5.09 16.50
N LEU A 11 -10.12 -5.32 17.22
CA LEU A 11 -9.14 -4.30 17.58
C LEU A 11 -8.00 -4.36 16.56
N LEU A 12 -7.79 -3.28 15.82
CA LEU A 12 -6.65 -3.11 14.92
C LEU A 12 -5.60 -2.25 15.61
N VAL A 13 -4.37 -2.76 15.70
CA VAL A 13 -3.21 -2.00 16.16
C VAL A 13 -2.27 -1.84 14.98
N ASP A 14 -2.13 -0.61 14.51
CA ASP A 14 -1.16 -0.25 13.48
C ASP A 14 0.20 0.11 14.09
N GLU A 15 1.26 -0.05 13.32
CA GLU A 15 2.65 0.16 13.72
C GLU A 15 3.03 -0.56 15.04
N TYR A 16 2.56 -1.79 15.24
CA TYR A 16 2.73 -2.53 16.51
C TYR A 16 4.20 -2.72 16.92
N GLN A 17 5.14 -2.63 15.97
CA GLN A 17 6.57 -2.69 16.25
C GLN A 17 7.08 -1.54 17.13
N ASN A 18 6.28 -0.48 17.33
CA ASN A 18 6.60 0.61 18.26
C ASN A 18 6.25 0.27 19.72
N PHE A 19 5.52 -0.83 19.97
CA PHE A 19 5.18 -1.23 21.32
C PHE A 19 6.37 -1.87 22.01
N THR A 20 6.50 -1.61 23.31
CA THR A 20 7.44 -2.36 24.14
C THR A 20 6.94 -3.81 24.28
N PRO A 21 7.84 -4.80 24.49
CA PRO A 21 7.43 -6.19 24.68
C PRO A 21 6.43 -6.39 25.83
N THR A 22 6.50 -5.56 26.88
CA THR A 22 5.56 -5.59 27.99
C THR A 22 4.14 -5.20 27.56
N VAL A 23 3.99 -4.10 26.82
CA VAL A 23 2.66 -3.66 26.33
C VAL A 23 2.05 -4.71 25.42
N LEU A 24 2.85 -5.30 24.54
CA LEU A 24 2.39 -6.31 23.61
C LEU A 24 1.98 -7.61 24.32
N ARG A 25 2.70 -8.02 25.36
CA ARG A 25 2.32 -9.17 26.21
C ARG A 25 0.99 -8.93 26.94
N GLU A 26 0.81 -7.76 27.55
CA GLU A 26 -0.44 -7.41 28.22
C GLU A 26 -1.61 -7.35 27.25
N LEU A 27 -1.40 -6.79 26.06
CA LEU A 27 -2.42 -6.76 25.01
C LEU A 27 -2.87 -8.17 24.60
N LEU A 28 -1.93 -9.10 24.41
CA LEU A 28 -2.25 -10.50 24.13
C LEU A 28 -2.99 -11.16 25.29
N HIS A 29 -2.59 -10.89 26.54
CA HIS A 29 -3.29 -11.43 27.71
C HIS A 29 -4.74 -10.93 27.81
N VAL A 30 -4.97 -9.65 27.52
CA VAL A 30 -6.31 -9.05 27.47
C VAL A 30 -7.13 -9.67 26.33
N GLN A 31 -6.51 -9.91 25.17
CA GLN A 31 -7.15 -10.61 24.05
C GLN A 31 -7.56 -12.03 24.43
N GLU A 32 -6.67 -12.81 25.02
CA GLU A 32 -6.93 -14.19 25.49
C GLU A 32 -8.08 -14.23 26.51
N ARG A 33 -8.11 -13.27 27.45
CA ARG A 33 -9.12 -13.20 28.51
C ARG A 33 -10.50 -12.75 28.00
N CYS A 34 -10.53 -11.80 27.06
CA CYS A 34 -11.76 -11.18 26.59
C CYS A 34 -12.29 -11.79 25.28
N GLY A 35 -11.49 -12.56 24.54
CA GLY A 35 -11.91 -13.31 23.36
C GLY A 35 -12.29 -12.45 22.15
N PHE A 36 -11.68 -11.28 21.96
CA PHE A 36 -11.91 -10.45 20.77
C PHE A 36 -10.91 -10.75 19.65
N ALA A 37 -11.26 -10.36 18.41
CA ALA A 37 -10.35 -10.43 17.27
C ALA A 37 -9.31 -9.30 17.37
N LEU A 38 -8.02 -9.64 17.37
CA LEU A 38 -6.91 -8.70 17.40
C LEU A 38 -6.12 -8.79 16.10
N LEU A 39 -5.99 -7.67 15.38
CA LEU A 39 -5.18 -7.54 14.18
C LEU A 39 -3.98 -6.63 14.49
N LEU A 40 -2.78 -7.13 14.24
CA LEU A 40 -1.54 -6.39 14.40
C LEU A 40 -0.97 -6.10 13.01
N ALA A 41 -0.81 -4.82 12.69
CA ALA A 41 -0.21 -4.35 11.44
C ALA A 41 1.10 -3.62 11.74
N GLY A 42 2.14 -3.90 10.96
CA GLY A 42 3.47 -3.34 11.21
C GLY A 42 4.42 -3.56 10.05
N ASN A 43 5.45 -2.71 9.98
CA ASN A 43 6.41 -2.71 8.88
C ASN A 43 7.63 -3.58 9.21
N THR A 44 7.78 -4.70 8.50
CA THR A 44 8.83 -5.72 8.74
C THR A 44 10.25 -5.16 8.75
N HIS A 45 10.54 -4.15 7.92
CA HIS A 45 11.87 -3.54 7.83
C HIS A 45 12.32 -2.81 9.11
N ARG A 46 11.39 -2.31 9.93
CA ARG A 46 11.74 -1.65 11.21
C ARG A 46 11.98 -2.65 12.34
N LEU A 47 11.38 -3.85 12.27
CA LEU A 47 11.58 -4.93 13.23
C LEU A 47 13.02 -5.48 13.20
N ALA A 48 13.72 -5.39 12.07
CA ALA A 48 15.10 -5.85 11.94
C ALA A 48 16.12 -4.96 12.68
N GLY A 49 15.82 -3.67 12.89
CA GLY A 49 16.71 -2.71 13.56
C GLY A 49 16.64 -2.74 15.09
N THR A 50 15.50 -3.18 15.65
CA THR A 50 15.25 -3.29 17.10
C THR A 50 15.52 -4.70 17.65
N ARG A 51 16.43 -5.45 17.03
CA ARG A 51 16.87 -6.81 17.37
C ARG A 51 17.64 -6.93 18.70
N ARG A 52 17.27 -6.14 19.71
CA ARG A 52 17.84 -6.22 21.07
C ARG A 52 17.07 -7.17 22.00
N ASP A 53 15.86 -7.60 21.66
CA ASP A 53 15.04 -8.51 22.49
C ASP A 53 14.39 -9.65 21.68
N THR A 54 15.20 -10.38 20.91
CA THR A 54 14.75 -11.51 20.06
C THR A 54 13.87 -12.50 20.81
N HIS A 55 14.27 -12.90 22.03
CA HIS A 55 13.53 -13.90 22.81
C HIS A 55 12.13 -13.47 23.28
N ALA A 56 11.93 -12.18 23.61
CA ALA A 56 10.63 -11.70 24.05
C ALA A 56 9.66 -11.58 22.86
N VAL A 57 10.18 -11.18 21.71
CA VAL A 57 9.41 -11.11 20.45
C VAL A 57 9.04 -12.51 19.96
N ASP A 58 9.95 -13.49 20.02
CA ASP A 58 9.65 -14.88 19.62
C ASP A 58 8.50 -15.49 20.44
N GLN A 59 8.48 -15.24 21.75
CA GLN A 59 7.38 -15.70 22.62
C GLN A 59 6.03 -15.06 22.24
N ILE A 60 6.04 -13.81 21.80
CA ILE A 60 4.85 -13.09 21.35
C ILE A 60 4.42 -13.60 19.97
N GLU A 61 5.35 -13.77 19.05
CA GLU A 61 5.08 -14.29 17.70
C GLU A 61 4.49 -15.71 17.74
N SER A 62 4.91 -16.55 18.69
CA SER A 62 4.33 -17.89 18.88
C SER A 62 2.83 -17.90 19.21
N ARG A 63 2.28 -16.77 19.68
CA ARG A 63 0.84 -16.60 20.00
C ARG A 63 0.03 -16.02 18.84
N ILE A 64 0.69 -15.61 17.76
CA ILE A 64 0.03 -15.09 16.56
C ILE A 64 -0.43 -16.28 15.71
N GLY A 65 -1.74 -16.50 15.66
CA GLY A 65 -2.33 -17.65 14.96
C GLY A 65 -2.31 -17.55 13.43
N MET A 66 -2.20 -16.35 12.87
CA MET A 66 -2.16 -16.12 11.42
C MET A 66 -1.26 -14.94 11.09
N ARG A 67 -0.41 -15.11 10.08
CA ARG A 67 0.44 -14.05 9.53
C ARG A 67 0.15 -13.91 8.05
N PHE A 68 -0.03 -12.67 7.62
CA PHE A 68 -0.17 -12.30 6.22
C PHE A 68 0.88 -11.25 5.88
N GLU A 69 1.63 -11.48 4.80
CA GLU A 69 2.58 -10.51 4.30
C GLU A 69 1.96 -9.78 3.11
N ILE A 70 1.88 -8.45 3.21
CA ILE A 70 1.41 -7.59 2.13
C ILE A 70 2.64 -7.25 1.29
N GLY A 71 2.68 -7.78 0.06
CA GLY A 71 3.75 -7.52 -0.90
C GLY A 71 3.67 -6.12 -1.53
N GLN A 72 4.54 -5.89 -2.51
CA GLN A 72 4.49 -4.69 -3.33
C GLN A 72 3.20 -4.64 -4.17
N PRO A 73 2.74 -3.44 -4.56
CA PRO A 73 1.60 -3.29 -5.46
C PRO A 73 1.76 -4.10 -6.74
N THR A 74 0.74 -4.90 -7.10
CA THR A 74 0.75 -5.60 -8.38
C THR A 74 0.16 -4.74 -9.49
N ARG A 75 0.47 -5.08 -10.75
CA ARG A 75 -0.19 -4.50 -11.92
C ARG A 75 -1.71 -4.61 -11.85
N GLU A 76 -2.23 -5.76 -11.42
CA GLU A 76 -3.67 -5.99 -11.28
C GLU A 76 -4.32 -5.04 -10.26
N ASP A 77 -3.67 -4.83 -9.11
CA ASP A 77 -4.13 -3.86 -8.11
C ASP A 77 -4.18 -2.44 -8.68
N CYS A 78 -3.12 -2.03 -9.39
CA CYS A 78 -3.03 -0.71 -9.99
C CYS A 78 -4.11 -0.48 -11.05
N VAL A 79 -4.37 -1.49 -11.89
CA VAL A 79 -5.44 -1.43 -12.92
C VAL A 79 -6.82 -1.34 -12.28
N ARG A 80 -7.10 -2.16 -11.27
CA ARG A 80 -8.38 -2.15 -10.56
C ARG A 80 -8.64 -0.80 -9.88
N ILE A 81 -7.64 -0.26 -9.19
CA ILE A 81 -7.72 1.08 -8.58
C ILE A 81 -7.88 2.16 -9.66
N GLY A 82 -7.16 2.05 -10.78
CA GLY A 82 -7.31 2.98 -11.91
C GLY A 82 -8.73 3.02 -12.45
N ALA A 83 -9.39 1.87 -12.58
CA ALA A 83 -10.77 1.77 -13.03
C ALA A 83 -11.74 2.45 -12.06
N GLU A 84 -11.57 2.26 -10.75
CA GLU A 84 -12.38 2.94 -9.71
C GLU A 84 -12.22 4.46 -9.75
N HIS A 85 -11.05 4.95 -10.14
CA HIS A 85 -10.73 6.37 -10.28
C HIS A 85 -11.03 6.95 -11.68
N ASN A 86 -11.70 6.20 -12.55
CA ASN A 86 -12.06 6.61 -13.92
C ASN A 86 -10.82 6.99 -14.77
N VAL A 87 -9.76 6.18 -14.70
CA VAL A 87 -8.59 6.30 -15.57
C VAL A 87 -8.95 5.82 -16.98
N GLU A 88 -8.55 6.59 -17.98
CA GLU A 88 -8.77 6.31 -19.40
C GLU A 88 -7.48 6.37 -20.21
N GLY A 89 -7.35 5.44 -21.14
CA GLY A 89 -6.19 5.32 -22.04
C GLY A 89 -5.20 4.27 -21.57
N ALA A 90 -4.75 3.42 -22.50
CA ALA A 90 -3.78 2.36 -22.21
C ALA A 90 -2.46 2.93 -21.68
N ASP A 91 -2.05 4.09 -22.20
CA ASP A 91 -0.90 4.86 -21.77
C ASP A 91 -1.03 5.38 -20.32
N ALA A 92 -2.22 5.83 -19.92
CA ALA A 92 -2.51 6.22 -18.55
C ALA A 92 -2.47 5.02 -17.59
N TYR A 93 -3.01 3.87 -18.01
CA TYR A 93 -2.94 2.62 -17.25
C TYR A 93 -1.50 2.14 -17.06
N GLU A 94 -0.67 2.15 -18.11
CA GLU A 94 0.76 1.83 -17.95
C GLU A 94 1.43 2.80 -16.98
N ALA A 95 1.10 4.10 -17.04
CA ALA A 95 1.73 5.08 -16.18
C ALA A 95 1.42 4.88 -14.69
N ILE A 96 0.17 4.55 -14.34
CA ILE A 96 -0.21 4.27 -12.95
C ILE A 96 0.34 2.93 -12.46
N VAL A 97 0.49 1.94 -13.34
CA VAL A 97 1.13 0.66 -13.01
C VAL A 97 2.59 0.89 -12.67
N ILE A 98 3.34 1.58 -13.54
CA ILE A 98 4.74 1.92 -13.29
C ILE A 98 4.86 2.73 -11.99
N TYR A 99 3.98 3.71 -11.77
CA TYR A 99 3.99 4.49 -10.55
C TYR A 99 3.74 3.63 -9.30
N GLY A 100 2.71 2.77 -9.33
CA GLY A 100 2.36 1.90 -8.22
C GLY A 100 3.46 0.89 -7.88
N GLU A 101 4.00 0.21 -8.89
CA GLU A 101 5.07 -0.81 -8.73
C GLU A 101 6.37 -0.21 -8.17
N ASN A 102 6.64 1.07 -8.42
CA ASN A 102 7.84 1.76 -7.93
C ASN A 102 7.61 2.57 -6.64
N THR A 103 6.38 2.60 -6.11
CA THR A 103 6.04 3.39 -4.92
C THR A 103 5.24 2.57 -3.89
N SER A 104 3.93 2.82 -3.79
CA SER A 104 2.99 2.09 -2.92
C SER A 104 1.55 2.36 -3.36
N LEU A 105 0.60 1.49 -2.98
CA LEU A 105 -0.83 1.74 -3.23
C LEU A 105 -1.31 3.04 -2.59
N ARG A 106 -0.79 3.40 -1.42
CA ARG A 106 -1.10 4.67 -0.75
C ARG A 106 -0.70 5.87 -1.61
N ALA A 107 0.51 5.84 -2.15
CA ALA A 107 1.00 6.90 -3.02
C ALA A 107 0.16 6.99 -4.31
N LEU A 108 -0.17 5.83 -4.91
CA LEU A 108 -1.00 5.76 -6.11
C LEU A 108 -2.40 6.35 -5.87
N CYS A 109 -3.08 5.96 -4.79
CA CYS A 109 -4.39 6.52 -4.47
C CYS A 109 -4.32 8.04 -4.25
N HIS A 110 -3.28 8.53 -3.57
CA HIS A 110 -3.08 9.96 -3.37
C HIS A 110 -2.85 10.71 -4.70
N LEU A 111 -2.07 10.14 -5.63
CA LEU A 111 -1.90 10.67 -6.98
C LEU A 111 -3.24 10.79 -7.72
N LEU A 112 -4.05 9.72 -7.70
CA LEU A 112 -5.34 9.67 -8.40
C LEU A 112 -6.37 10.61 -7.78
N GLN A 113 -6.40 10.73 -6.45
CA GLN A 113 -7.22 11.72 -5.74
C GLN A 113 -6.85 13.15 -6.14
N ASN A 114 -5.57 13.47 -6.24
CA ASN A 114 -5.11 14.79 -6.70
C ASN A 114 -5.41 15.04 -8.20
N CYS A 115 -5.35 13.99 -9.02
CA CYS A 115 -5.78 14.06 -10.41
C CYS A 115 -7.27 14.42 -10.50
N ALA A 116 -8.12 13.74 -9.74
CA ALA A 116 -9.57 13.95 -9.71
C ALA A 116 -9.97 15.31 -9.10
N ALA A 117 -9.25 15.79 -8.09
CA ALA A 117 -9.52 17.09 -7.46
C ALA A 117 -9.44 18.27 -8.45
N GLY A 118 -8.61 18.18 -9.49
CA GLY A 118 -8.52 19.24 -10.51
C GLY A 118 -9.38 19.04 -11.74
N THR A 119 -10.24 18.02 -11.80
CA THR A 119 -11.21 17.79 -12.90
C THR A 119 -12.65 18.08 -12.48
N SER A 120 -12.85 18.89 -11.42
CA SER A 120 -14.15 19.16 -10.79
C SER A 120 -14.98 17.89 -10.49
N GLY A 121 -14.34 16.73 -10.39
CA GLY A 121 -14.97 15.44 -10.12
C GLY A 121 -15.69 14.76 -11.30
N PHE A 122 -15.68 15.33 -12.51
CA PHE A 122 -16.45 14.82 -13.66
C PHE A 122 -15.61 14.44 -14.89
N GLY A 123 -14.28 14.57 -14.82
CA GLY A 123 -13.38 14.24 -15.94
C GLY A 123 -12.60 12.95 -15.72
N SER A 124 -12.46 12.14 -16.78
CA SER A 124 -11.55 10.98 -16.82
C SER A 124 -10.11 11.38 -16.55
N ILE A 125 -9.36 10.53 -15.83
CA ILE A 125 -7.93 10.74 -15.60
C ILE A 125 -7.17 10.16 -16.79
N ARG A 126 -6.51 11.03 -17.57
CA ARG A 126 -5.67 10.66 -18.72
C ARG A 126 -4.20 10.98 -18.45
N LEU A 127 -3.30 10.43 -19.26
CA LEU A 127 -1.85 10.58 -19.09
C LEU A 127 -1.38 12.03 -18.89
N PRO A 128 -1.83 13.05 -19.67
CA PRO A 128 -1.37 14.43 -19.47
C PRO A 128 -1.70 14.98 -18.07
N ARG A 129 -2.81 14.55 -17.48
CA ARG A 129 -3.22 14.96 -16.13
C ARG A 129 -2.34 14.30 -15.07
N ILE A 130 -2.00 13.03 -15.25
CA ILE A 130 -1.08 12.30 -14.40
C ILE A 130 0.29 12.98 -14.44
N GLU A 131 0.82 13.26 -15.63
CA GLU A 131 2.11 13.94 -15.79
C GLU A 131 2.12 15.33 -15.13
N THR A 132 1.06 16.12 -15.32
CA THR A 132 0.92 17.46 -14.71
C THR A 132 0.90 17.36 -13.18
N THR A 133 0.15 16.41 -12.63
CA THR A 133 0.05 16.20 -11.18
C THR A 133 1.39 15.76 -10.61
N LEU A 134 2.09 14.84 -11.26
CA LEU A 134 3.41 14.37 -10.86
C LEU A 134 4.46 15.50 -10.86
N ARG A 135 4.41 16.43 -11.81
CA ARG A 135 5.31 17.61 -11.81
C ARG A 135 5.12 18.50 -10.58
N GLY A 136 3.91 18.52 -10.01
CA GLY A 136 3.61 19.24 -8.78
C GLY A 136 3.99 18.50 -7.49
N MET A 137 4.37 17.22 -7.58
CA MET A 137 4.70 16.39 -6.42
C MET A 137 6.22 16.25 -6.26
N SER A 138 6.74 16.38 -5.03
CA SER A 138 8.18 16.33 -4.74
C SER A 138 8.85 14.99 -5.09
N TYR A 139 8.08 13.90 -5.20
CA TYR A 139 8.56 12.55 -5.52
C TYR A 139 8.23 12.14 -6.97
N GLY A 140 7.69 13.05 -7.78
CA GLY A 140 7.23 12.73 -9.13
C GLY A 140 8.32 12.70 -10.19
N SER A 141 9.49 13.31 -9.95
CA SER A 141 10.55 13.48 -10.95
C SER A 141 11.16 12.16 -11.43
N ASP A 142 11.44 11.23 -10.51
CA ASP A 142 12.07 9.95 -10.85
C ASP A 142 11.12 9.04 -11.61
N VAL A 143 9.84 9.04 -11.23
CA VAL A 143 8.81 8.28 -11.95
C VAL A 143 8.53 8.89 -13.31
N LEU A 144 8.46 10.22 -13.40
CA LEU A 144 8.34 10.89 -14.70
C LEU A 144 9.48 10.51 -15.64
N ARG A 145 10.71 10.42 -15.14
CA ARG A 145 11.85 9.96 -15.95
C ARG A 145 11.64 8.53 -16.46
N LEU A 146 11.24 7.60 -15.59
CA LEU A 146 10.96 6.21 -15.97
C LEU A 146 9.83 6.09 -17.01
N LEU A 147 8.78 6.91 -16.88
CA LEU A 147 7.69 6.97 -17.86
C LEU A 147 8.18 7.46 -19.23
N HIS A 148 9.06 8.47 -19.26
CA HIS A 148 9.65 8.98 -20.50
C HIS A 148 10.59 7.96 -21.14
N GLU A 149 11.43 7.28 -20.35
CA GLU A 149 12.33 6.23 -20.82
C GLU A 149 11.57 5.05 -21.45
N ARG A 150 10.51 4.56 -20.78
CA ARG A 150 9.64 3.49 -21.31
C ARG A 150 8.90 3.90 -22.57
N ARG A 151 8.42 5.15 -22.65
CA ARG A 151 7.76 5.68 -23.85
C ARG A 151 8.73 5.76 -25.03
N ASN A 152 9.96 6.20 -24.80
CA ASN A 152 10.97 6.31 -25.83
C ASN A 152 11.41 4.92 -26.33
N ALA A 153 11.57 3.94 -25.44
CA ALA A 153 11.86 2.55 -25.80
C ALA A 153 10.75 1.95 -26.68
N ALA A 154 9.48 2.15 -26.31
CA ALA A 154 8.34 1.69 -27.11
C ALA A 154 8.28 2.38 -28.49
N ALA A 155 8.66 3.67 -28.57
CA ALA A 155 8.71 4.40 -29.83
C ALA A 155 9.87 3.95 -30.74
N ASP A 156 11.01 3.54 -30.18
CA ASP A 156 12.15 3.01 -30.92
C ASP A 156 11.88 1.60 -31.47
N ASP A 157 11.17 0.75 -30.73
CA ASP A 157 10.70 -0.57 -31.21
C ASP A 157 9.74 -0.44 -32.41
N LEU A 158 8.87 0.58 -32.41
CA LEU A 158 7.99 0.91 -33.52
C LEU A 158 8.72 1.50 -34.74
N ARG A 159 9.92 2.06 -34.55
CA ARG A 159 10.76 2.65 -35.61
C ARG A 159 11.75 1.65 -36.22
N SER A 160 11.91 0.48 -35.63
CA SER A 160 12.71 -0.62 -36.16
C SER A 160 11.82 -1.78 -36.64
N PRO A 161 11.00 -1.63 -37.69
CA PRO A 161 10.45 -2.80 -38.35
C PRO A 161 11.58 -3.50 -39.11
N ALA A 162 11.72 -4.80 -38.89
CA ALA A 162 12.51 -5.68 -39.76
C ALA A 162 11.99 -5.67 -41.21
#